data_AF-A0A558GM93-F1
#
_entry.id   AF-A0A558GM93-F1
#
_cell.length_a   1.000
_cell.length_b   1.000
_cell.length_c   1.000
_cell.angle_alpha   90.00
_cell.angle_beta   90.00
_cell.angle_gamma   90.00
#
_symmetry.space_group_name_H-M   'P 1'
#
loop_
_entity.id
_entity.type
_entity.pdbx_description
1 polymer ?
#
loop_
_entity_poly.entity_id
_entity_poly.type
_entity_poly.pdbx_seq_one_letter_code
_entity_poly.pdbx_strand_id
1 'polypeptide(L)'
;MTVALREPDSTPAAGSAVEALTDQVIPLGPVHCGANMAISAGPTHDSMKWVSVEPIWPEWACGCGFRMDIDAVDPVSGVWIAALRRQSLQHELAIAQNTLQLAFKKAVQAGVEPRALADAAGVPSTDIESLLR
;
A
#
# COMPACT_ATOMS: atom_id res chain seq x y z
N MET A 1 -14.19 39.59 47.47
CA MET A 1 -14.91 38.30 47.59
C MET A 1 -14.20 37.28 46.70
N THR A 2 -13.80 36.18 47.35
CA THR A 2 -13.40 34.83 46.88
C THR A 2 -13.49 34.41 45.40
N VAL A 3 -12.32 34.02 44.84
CA VAL A 3 -11.91 32.73 44.19
C VAL A 3 -12.86 31.99 43.20
N ALA A 4 -12.34 31.69 42.00
CA ALA A 4 -12.22 30.32 41.44
C ALA A 4 -11.35 30.26 40.15
N LEU A 5 -10.35 29.37 40.15
CA LEU A 5 -9.55 28.95 38.99
C LEU A 5 -10.35 27.93 38.14
N ARG A 6 -10.21 27.97 36.79
CA ARG A 6 -10.58 26.85 35.91
C ARG A 6 -9.57 26.70 34.75
N GLU A 7 -9.24 25.45 34.49
CA GLU A 7 -8.13 24.87 33.71
C GLU A 7 -8.16 25.09 32.17
N PRO A 8 -7.06 24.77 31.46
CA PRO A 8 -6.90 25.03 30.03
C PRO A 8 -7.51 23.91 29.20
N ASP A 9 -8.31 24.25 28.20
CA ASP A 9 -8.71 23.29 27.17
C ASP A 9 -8.57 23.95 25.80
N SER A 10 -7.37 23.83 25.23
CA SER A 10 -7.10 24.16 23.83
C SER A 10 -7.18 22.86 23.03
N THR A 11 -8.40 22.44 22.73
CA THR A 11 -8.66 21.48 21.65
C THR A 11 -8.84 22.29 20.37
N PRO A 12 -7.92 22.25 19.38
CA PRO A 12 -8.29 22.68 18.04
C PRO A 12 -9.15 21.56 17.43
N ALA A 13 -10.31 21.98 16.91
CA ALA A 13 -11.34 21.15 16.34
C ALA A 13 -10.76 20.10 15.37
N ALA A 14 -11.10 18.83 15.61
CA ALA A 14 -11.03 17.78 14.62
C ALA A 14 -12.06 18.07 13.52
N GLY A 15 -11.66 18.88 12.55
CA GLY A 15 -12.41 19.16 11.35
C GLY A 15 -11.43 19.59 10.26
N SER A 16 -11.49 18.93 9.10
CA SER A 16 -10.73 19.28 7.90
C SER A 16 -9.24 18.86 7.85
N ALA A 17 -8.97 17.55 7.94
CA ALA A 17 -7.73 16.98 7.37
C ALA A 17 -8.01 15.94 6.27
N VAL A 18 -9.25 15.44 6.16
CA VAL A 18 -9.62 14.38 5.21
C VAL A 18 -10.15 14.95 3.89
N GLU A 19 -10.68 16.17 3.86
CA GLU A 19 -11.23 16.79 2.63
C GLU A 19 -10.15 17.44 1.73
N ALA A 20 -8.94 17.70 2.24
CA ALA A 20 -7.90 18.38 1.47
C ALA A 20 -7.08 17.46 0.54
N LEU A 21 -7.27 16.14 0.60
CA LEU A 21 -6.53 15.16 -0.21
C LEU A 21 -7.27 14.62 -1.44
N THR A 22 -8.51 15.06 -1.67
CA THR A 22 -9.35 14.55 -2.78
C THR A 22 -9.40 15.42 -4.02
N ASP A 23 -8.73 16.57 -4.05
CA ASP A 23 -8.57 17.36 -5.28
C ASP A 23 -7.43 16.83 -6.16
N GLN A 24 -7.22 15.51 -6.14
CA GLN A 24 -6.47 14.84 -7.19
C GLN A 24 -7.34 14.94 -8.44
N VAL A 25 -6.99 15.89 -9.31
CA VAL A 25 -7.48 15.93 -10.69
C VAL A 25 -7.19 14.54 -11.27
N ILE A 26 -8.21 13.68 -11.29
CA ILE A 26 -8.13 12.42 -12.04
C ILE A 26 -7.95 12.88 -13.49
N PRO A 27 -6.80 12.61 -14.13
CA PRO A 27 -6.62 13.01 -15.50
C PRO A 27 -7.77 12.41 -16.31
N LEU A 28 -8.52 13.25 -17.02
CA LEU A 28 -9.52 12.75 -17.96
C LEU A 28 -8.76 11.89 -18.97
N GLY A 29 -8.99 10.58 -18.88
CA GLY A 29 -8.32 9.62 -19.75
C GLY A 29 -8.67 9.82 -21.22
N PRO A 30 -7.91 9.18 -22.13
CA PRO A 30 -8.22 9.18 -23.55
C PRO A 30 -9.64 8.67 -23.80
N VAL A 31 -10.25 9.14 -24.88
CA VAL A 31 -11.61 8.75 -25.25
C VAL A 31 -11.58 7.50 -26.13
N HIS A 32 -12.35 6.49 -25.75
CA HIS A 32 -12.61 5.30 -26.56
C HIS A 32 -14.10 4.92 -26.46
N CYS A 33 -14.72 4.51 -27.57
CA CYS A 33 -16.17 4.29 -27.66
C CYS A 33 -17.04 5.48 -27.22
N GLY A 34 -16.52 6.72 -27.31
CA GLY A 34 -17.24 7.91 -26.89
C GLY A 34 -17.31 8.12 -25.37
N ALA A 35 -16.56 7.33 -24.59
CA ALA A 35 -16.41 7.50 -23.14
C ALA A 35 -14.95 7.70 -22.76
N ASN A 36 -14.70 8.45 -21.69
CA ASN A 36 -13.35 8.56 -21.13
C ASN A 36 -12.94 7.21 -20.54
N MET A 37 -11.74 6.76 -20.88
CA MET A 37 -11.15 5.57 -20.30
C MET A 37 -10.75 5.84 -18.84
N ALA A 38 -10.78 4.81 -18.02
CA ALA A 38 -10.35 4.87 -16.63
C ALA A 38 -9.00 4.16 -16.48
N ILE A 39 -8.19 4.61 -15.51
CA ILE A 39 -6.95 3.92 -15.17
C ILE A 39 -7.30 2.61 -14.47
N SER A 40 -6.73 1.51 -14.96
CA SER A 40 -6.83 0.19 -14.38
C SER A 40 -5.45 -0.29 -13.97
N ALA A 41 -5.35 -0.91 -12.80
CA ALA A 41 -4.14 -1.61 -12.38
C ALA A 41 -4.06 -2.98 -13.10
N GLY A 42 -3.91 -2.93 -14.43
CA GLY A 42 -3.79 -4.06 -15.35
C GLY A 42 -4.89 -5.13 -15.23
N PRO A 43 -4.69 -6.32 -15.82
CA PRO A 43 -5.74 -7.32 -15.91
C PRO A 43 -6.15 -7.81 -14.52
N THR A 44 -7.47 -7.89 -14.29
CA THR A 44 -8.07 -8.66 -13.18
C THR A 44 -7.83 -10.14 -13.48
N HIS A 45 -6.61 -10.61 -13.30
CA HIS A 45 -6.32 -12.04 -13.34
C HIS A 45 -6.82 -12.65 -12.04
N ASP A 46 -7.98 -13.28 -12.15
CA ASP A 46 -8.69 -14.06 -11.12
C ASP A 46 -7.93 -15.33 -10.69
N SER A 47 -6.60 -15.34 -10.84
CA SER A 47 -5.75 -16.44 -10.42
C SER A 47 -4.51 -15.88 -9.75
N MET A 48 -4.55 -15.86 -8.41
CA MET A 48 -3.32 -15.87 -7.61
C MET A 48 -2.43 -17.02 -8.11
N LYS A 49 -1.35 -16.68 -8.82
CA LYS A 49 -0.19 -17.56 -9.00
C LYS A 49 1.08 -16.73 -8.79
N TRP A 50 1.21 -16.20 -7.57
CA TRP A 50 2.45 -16.17 -6.80
C TRP A 50 3.70 -16.02 -7.67
N VAL A 51 3.93 -14.82 -8.20
CA VAL A 51 4.99 -14.43 -9.15
C VAL A 51 4.48 -14.33 -10.60
N SER A 52 3.80 -13.22 -10.91
CA SER A 52 4.11 -12.54 -12.17
C SER A 52 5.21 -11.54 -11.83
N VAL A 53 6.44 -11.80 -12.28
CA VAL A 53 7.62 -10.94 -12.06
C VAL A 53 7.44 -9.60 -12.78
N GLU A 54 6.62 -9.57 -13.83
CA GLU A 54 6.36 -8.36 -14.58
C GLU A 54 5.52 -7.39 -13.73
N PRO A 55 5.97 -6.15 -13.50
CA PRO A 55 5.14 -5.12 -12.92
C PRO A 55 3.87 -5.01 -13.76
N ILE A 56 2.71 -5.15 -13.11
CA ILE A 56 1.44 -4.82 -13.75
C ILE A 56 1.43 -3.31 -13.90
N TRP A 57 1.77 -2.83 -15.09
CA TRP A 57 1.76 -1.41 -15.40
C TRP A 57 0.31 -0.91 -15.48
N PRO A 58 0.06 0.33 -15.05
CA PRO A 58 -1.25 0.94 -15.20
C PRO A 58 -1.59 1.09 -16.68
N GLU A 59 -2.82 0.75 -17.02
CA GLU A 59 -3.34 0.82 -18.38
C GLU A 59 -4.63 1.63 -18.37
N TRP A 60 -4.88 2.37 -19.44
CA TRP A 60 -6.21 2.89 -19.70
C TRP A 60 -7.12 1.73 -20.11
N ALA A 61 -8.28 1.61 -19.48
CA ALA A 61 -9.30 0.64 -19.81
C ALA A 61 -10.61 1.34 -20.19
N CYS A 62 -11.19 0.91 -21.31
CA CYS A 62 -12.54 1.28 -21.73
C CYS A 62 -13.53 0.22 -21.27
N GLY A 63 -14.76 0.61 -20.92
CA GLY A 63 -15.83 -0.33 -20.56
C GLY A 63 -16.18 -1.36 -21.66
N CYS A 64 -15.77 -1.12 -22.91
CA CYS A 64 -15.92 -2.09 -24.01
C CYS A 64 -14.88 -3.23 -24.00
N GLY A 65 -13.86 -3.17 -23.12
CA GLY A 65 -12.77 -4.15 -23.05
C GLY A 65 -11.48 -3.74 -23.78
N PHE A 66 -11.47 -2.62 -24.50
CA PHE A 66 -10.24 -2.06 -25.07
C PHE A 66 -9.28 -1.56 -23.98
N ARG A 67 -7.98 -1.83 -24.15
CA ARG A 67 -6.91 -1.45 -23.23
C ARG A 67 -5.78 -0.80 -24.00
N MET A 68 -5.13 0.19 -23.39
CA MET A 68 -3.95 0.85 -23.95
C MET A 68 -2.98 1.24 -22.85
N ASP A 69 -1.69 1.17 -23.17
CA ASP A 69 -0.63 1.55 -22.24
C ASP A 69 -0.75 3.02 -21.83
N ILE A 70 -0.56 3.32 -20.55
CA ILE A 70 -0.65 4.69 -20.04
C ILE A 70 0.41 5.60 -20.65
N ASP A 71 1.61 5.06 -20.89
CA ASP A 71 2.78 5.78 -21.38
C ASP A 71 2.62 6.20 -22.84
N ALA A 72 1.67 5.61 -23.58
CA ALA A 72 1.39 5.97 -24.96
C ALA A 72 0.75 7.36 -25.11
N VAL A 73 0.14 7.89 -24.03
CA VAL A 73 -0.60 9.16 -24.05
C VAL A 73 -0.09 10.13 -22.99
N ASP A 74 0.28 9.64 -21.80
CA ASP A 74 0.76 10.47 -20.70
C ASP A 74 1.89 9.78 -19.92
N PRO A 75 3.15 9.92 -20.40
CA PRO A 75 4.29 9.30 -19.74
C PRO A 75 4.58 9.89 -18.35
N VAL A 76 4.14 11.13 -18.08
CA VAL A 76 4.35 11.76 -16.77
C VAL A 76 3.41 11.15 -15.74
N SER A 77 2.13 11.00 -16.07
CA SER A 77 1.19 10.30 -15.20
C SER A 77 1.57 8.83 -15.00
N GLY A 78 2.10 8.15 -16.03
CA GLY A 78 2.63 6.79 -15.89
C GLY A 78 3.69 6.69 -14.80
N VAL A 79 4.69 7.58 -14.81
CA VAL A 79 5.73 7.65 -13.77
C VAL A 79 5.16 7.95 -12.39
N TRP A 80 4.23 8.89 -12.27
CA TRP A 80 3.60 9.22 -10.99
C TRP A 80 2.85 8.04 -10.37
N ILE A 81 2.09 7.31 -11.19
CA ILE A 81 1.34 6.14 -10.70
C ILE A 81 2.28 5.01 -10.30
N ALA A 82 3.36 4.80 -11.05
CA ALA A 82 4.41 3.86 -10.68
C ALA A 82 5.07 4.22 -9.34
N ALA A 83 5.33 5.51 -9.10
CA ALA A 83 5.88 6.00 -7.84
C ALA A 83 4.91 5.77 -6.68
N LEU A 84 3.63 6.09 -6.84
CA LEU A 84 2.59 5.84 -5.83
C LEU A 84 2.45 4.33 -5.53
N ARG A 85 2.52 3.49 -6.56
CA ARG A 85 2.47 2.03 -6.37
C ARG A 85 3.68 1.53 -5.59
N ARG A 86 4.88 2.02 -5.91
CA ARG A 86 6.09 1.70 -5.15
C ARG A 86 5.94 2.12 -3.69
N GLN A 87 5.46 3.33 -3.43
CA GLN A 87 5.24 3.83 -2.07
C GLN A 87 4.23 2.96 -1.31
N SER A 88 3.12 2.59 -1.94
CA SER A 88 2.12 1.68 -1.37
C SER A 88 2.73 0.31 -1.06
N LEU A 89 3.48 -0.30 -1.99
CA LEU A 89 4.14 -1.59 -1.76
C LEU A 89 5.20 -1.52 -0.64
N GLN A 90 5.94 -0.42 -0.54
CA GLN A 90 6.89 -0.20 0.55
C GLN A 90 6.18 -0.11 1.91
N HIS A 91 5.02 0.53 1.95
CA HIS A 91 4.19 0.60 3.15
C HIS A 91 3.67 -0.79 3.56
N GLU A 92 3.09 -1.54 2.62
CA GLU A 92 2.62 -2.92 2.86
C GLU A 92 3.75 -3.85 3.30
N LEU A 93 4.94 -3.72 2.69
CA LEU A 93 6.12 -4.49 3.10
C LEU A 93 6.53 -4.17 4.54
N ALA A 94 6.51 -2.91 4.94
CA ALA A 94 6.83 -2.51 6.32
C ALA A 94 5.82 -3.09 7.32
N ILE A 95 4.52 -3.09 6.98
CA ILE A 95 3.48 -3.73 7.80
C ILE A 95 3.73 -5.25 7.91
N ALA A 96 3.99 -5.92 6.79
CA ALA A 96 4.27 -7.35 6.76
C ALA A 96 5.51 -7.71 7.60
N GLN A 97 6.59 -6.94 7.49
CA GLN A 97 7.81 -7.13 8.28
C GLN A 97 7.55 -6.96 9.78
N ASN A 98 6.83 -5.90 10.19
CA ASN A 98 6.47 -5.68 11.59
C ASN A 98 5.58 -6.80 12.15
N THR A 99 4.63 -7.28 11.34
CA THR A 99 3.73 -8.37 11.70
C THR A 99 4.49 -9.69 11.87
N LEU A 100 5.42 -9.97 10.96
CA LEU A 100 6.31 -11.12 11.04
C LEU A 100 7.15 -11.05 12.32
N GLN A 101 7.81 -9.93 12.59
CA GLN A 101 8.63 -9.76 13.79
C GLN A 101 7.83 -10.00 15.07
N LEU A 102 6.60 -9.45 15.14
CA LEU A 102 5.71 -9.65 16.28
C LEU A 102 5.30 -11.12 16.44
N ALA A 103 4.99 -11.81 15.34
CA ALA A 103 4.63 -13.23 15.36
C ALA A 103 5.79 -14.10 15.88
N PHE A 104 7.03 -13.83 15.43
CA PHE A 104 8.22 -14.52 15.91
C PHE A 104 8.47 -14.28 17.40
N LYS A 105 8.38 -13.02 17.85
CA LYS A 105 8.51 -12.67 19.28
C LYS A 105 7.48 -13.40 20.15
N LYS A 106 6.22 -13.48 19.69
CA LYS A 106 5.16 -14.21 20.41
C LYS A 106 5.40 -15.72 20.45
N ALA A 107 5.86 -16.32 19.34
CA ALA A 107 6.19 -17.74 19.30
C ALA A 107 7.30 -18.10 20.29
N VAL A 108 8.36 -17.31 20.34
CA VAL A 108 9.47 -17.50 21.29
C VAL A 108 9.01 -17.31 22.73
N GLN A 109 8.17 -16.31 23.02
CA GLN A 109 7.57 -16.12 24.35
C GLN A 109 6.70 -17.30 24.77
N ALA A 110 6.08 -18.01 23.82
CA ALA A 110 5.32 -19.23 24.07
C ALA A 110 6.21 -20.47 24.24
N GLY A 111 7.54 -20.32 24.18
CA GLY A 111 8.51 -21.40 24.37
C GLY A 111 8.92 -22.14 23.10
N VAL A 112 8.55 -21.63 21.92
CA VAL A 112 9.01 -22.21 20.64
C VAL A 112 10.49 -21.88 20.46
N GLU A 113 11.27 -22.92 20.13
CA GLU A 113 12.70 -22.79 19.89
C GLU A 113 12.96 -22.01 18.58
N PRO A 114 13.77 -20.92 18.59
CA PRO A 114 13.97 -20.05 17.44
C PRO A 114 14.46 -20.74 16.17
N ARG A 115 15.33 -21.75 16.28
CA ARG A 115 15.89 -22.47 15.13
C ARG A 115 14.85 -23.38 14.47
N ALA A 116 14.05 -24.09 15.25
CA ALA A 116 12.90 -24.86 14.76
C ALA A 116 11.87 -23.95 14.06
N LEU A 117 11.69 -22.73 14.55
CA LEU A 117 10.84 -21.74 13.90
C LEU A 117 11.43 -21.25 12.55
N ALA A 118 12.77 -21.11 12.45
CA ALA A 118 13.48 -20.83 11.19
C ALA A 118 13.27 -21.90 10.15
N ASP A 119 13.52 -23.14 10.55
CA ASP A 119 13.44 -24.29 9.67
C ASP A 119 12.00 -24.45 9.14
N ALA A 120 10.99 -24.22 10.00
CA ALA A 120 9.58 -24.28 9.61
C ALA A 120 9.15 -23.11 8.70
N ALA A 121 9.68 -21.90 8.92
CA ALA A 121 9.36 -20.72 8.13
C ALA A 121 10.16 -20.63 6.81
N GLY A 122 11.18 -21.48 6.62
CA GLY A 122 12.08 -21.41 5.47
C GLY A 122 12.93 -20.14 5.46
N VAL A 123 13.19 -19.55 6.63
CA VAL A 123 13.93 -18.30 6.79
C VAL A 123 15.32 -18.62 7.35
N PRO A 124 16.41 -17.99 6.85
CA PRO A 124 17.74 -18.18 7.40
C PRO A 124 17.77 -17.89 8.91
N SER A 125 18.42 -18.75 9.68
CA SER A 125 18.49 -18.60 11.15
C SER A 125 19.14 -17.28 11.58
N THR A 126 20.05 -16.74 10.78
CA THR A 126 20.67 -15.42 10.99
C THR A 126 19.65 -14.28 10.95
N ASP A 127 18.62 -14.41 10.12
CA ASP A 127 17.61 -13.37 9.93
C ASP A 127 16.64 -13.38 11.11
N ILE A 128 16.39 -14.55 11.70
CA ILE A 128 15.61 -14.67 12.95
C ILE A 128 16.32 -14.03 14.13
N GLU A 129 17.63 -14.24 14.28
CA GLU A 129 18.38 -13.60 15.37
C GLU A 129 18.29 -12.08 15.28
N SER A 130 18.20 -11.52 14.07
CA SER A 130 17.95 -10.09 13.87
C SER A 130 16.53 -9.67 14.23
N LEU A 131 15.52 -10.50 13.92
CA LEU A 131 14.11 -10.25 14.24
C LEU A 131 13.83 -10.31 15.75
N LEU A 132 14.56 -11.16 16.48
CA LEU A 132 14.36 -11.43 17.90
C LEU A 132 15.17 -10.52 18.85
N ARG A 133 16.14 -9.75 18.34
CA ARG A 133 16.74 -8.66 19.12
C ARG A 133 15.74 -7.53 19.40
#